data_AF-A0A418PXW7-F1
#
_entry.id   AF-A0A418PXW7-F1
#
_cell.length_a   1.000
_cell.length_b   1.000
_cell.length_c   1.000
_cell.angle_alpha   90.00
_cell.angle_beta   90.00
_cell.angle_gamma   90.00
#
_symmetry.space_group_name_H-M   'P 1'
#
loop_
_entity.id
_entity.type
_entity.pdbx_description
1 polymer ?
#
loop_
_entity_poly.entity_id
_entity_poly.type
_entity_poly.pdbx_seq_one_letter_code
_entity_poly.pdbx_strand_id
1 'polypeptide(L)'
;MKLMGWAIALAAAGLTPVGASAQTPPAAQPQAAPATEAAAPAATPTPADASAAAPAPAIDYAAPTPGIGVPDGRKGLQDQVTAVGQQAADFHNGPLLWMCIAISIFVLLLLGYTIVRYRRGANPTPSRTSHNTMIEVVWTLVPVLILVAIAIPSIRLIRAQYSPPPADVTIKVIGNQWYWTYQYPDNGGFEIVSNMLKEQKDVKPGERYRTEADGPPLLAVDERIVIPAGKVVKFIVTSNDVIHAFAIPAFWTKIDANPGRLNETWVKVDRPGVYFGQCSELCGARHGYMPIAVEVVPEATFNAWLASKGGLPKGAQPAAEATPAAAPVEAAAASAADNAAAPAPATNQAATAQN
;
A
#
# COMPACT_ATOMS: atom_id res chain seq x y z
N MET A 1 -17.19 53.42 -36.45
CA MET A 1 -15.98 52.56 -36.34
C MET A 1 -16.33 51.40 -35.41
N LYS A 2 -16.00 50.15 -35.75
CA LYS A 2 -16.33 48.97 -34.91
C LYS A 2 -15.38 48.89 -33.71
N LEU A 3 -15.89 48.43 -32.57
CA LEU A 3 -15.25 47.73 -31.43
C LEU A 3 -16.38 47.56 -30.38
N MET A 4 -17.05 46.41 -30.22
CA MET A 4 -16.53 45.16 -29.63
C MET A 4 -15.86 45.46 -28.27
N GLY A 5 -16.46 45.18 -27.11
CA GLY A 5 -17.50 44.19 -26.81
C GLY A 5 -16.95 43.22 -25.76
N TRP A 6 -16.88 43.67 -24.51
CA TRP A 6 -16.46 42.86 -23.35
C TRP A 6 -17.49 43.04 -22.23
N ALA A 7 -18.47 42.14 -22.19
CA ALA A 7 -19.37 42.03 -21.05
C ALA A 7 -18.62 41.29 -19.93
N ILE A 8 -18.37 41.97 -18.81
CA ILE A 8 -17.87 41.32 -17.60
C ILE A 8 -19.02 40.54 -16.99
N ALA A 9 -18.98 39.21 -17.10
CA ALA A 9 -19.91 38.33 -16.43
C ALA A 9 -19.62 38.33 -14.91
N LEU A 10 -20.29 39.21 -14.17
CA LEU A 10 -20.35 39.13 -12.72
C LEU A 10 -21.15 37.87 -12.33
N ALA A 11 -20.46 36.80 -11.97
CA ALA A 11 -21.07 35.64 -11.34
C ALA A 11 -21.45 36.00 -9.89
N ALA A 12 -22.61 36.63 -9.72
CA ALA A 12 -23.20 36.89 -8.41
C ALA A 12 -23.63 35.56 -7.78
N ALA A 13 -22.81 35.03 -6.86
CA ALA A 13 -23.18 33.89 -6.02
C ALA A 13 -24.28 34.32 -5.04
N GLY A 14 -25.54 34.16 -5.45
CA GLY A 14 -26.68 34.39 -4.58
C GLY A 14 -26.73 33.35 -3.48
N LEU A 15 -26.40 33.73 -2.24
CA LEU A 15 -26.72 32.94 -1.06
C LEU A 15 -28.24 32.97 -0.84
N THR A 16 -28.94 31.94 -1.34
CA THR A 16 -30.27 31.62 -0.86
C THR A 16 -30.15 30.99 0.53
N PRO A 17 -30.90 31.46 1.55
CA PRO A 17 -30.92 30.79 2.84
C PRO A 17 -31.62 29.45 2.68
N VAL A 18 -30.88 28.35 2.85
CA VAL A 18 -31.48 27.01 2.97
C VAL A 18 -32.28 26.98 4.27
N GLY A 19 -33.60 26.92 4.16
CA GLY A 19 -34.48 26.74 5.30
C GLY A 19 -34.17 25.39 5.97
N ALA A 20 -33.86 25.43 7.27
CA ALA A 20 -33.61 24.22 8.05
C ALA A 20 -34.92 23.45 8.27
N SER A 21 -35.24 22.53 7.36
CA SER A 21 -36.24 21.49 7.60
C SER A 21 -35.71 20.54 8.66
N ALA A 22 -36.16 20.72 9.91
CA ALA A 22 -35.83 19.83 11.01
C ALA A 22 -36.28 18.39 10.70
N GLN A 23 -35.32 17.49 10.46
CA GLN A 23 -35.61 16.07 10.41
C GLN A 23 -35.91 15.58 11.83
N THR A 24 -37.10 14.99 12.00
CA THR A 24 -37.45 14.31 13.26
C THR A 24 -36.51 13.12 13.44
N PRO A 25 -35.86 12.94 14.60
CA PRO A 25 -35.01 11.78 14.82
C PRO A 25 -35.82 10.49 14.70
N PRO A 26 -35.25 9.39 14.18
CA PRO A 26 -35.93 8.10 14.16
C PRO A 26 -36.34 7.68 15.56
N ALA A 27 -37.54 7.10 15.71
CA ALA A 27 -37.98 6.54 16.97
C ALA A 27 -36.99 5.45 17.44
N ALA A 28 -36.57 5.52 18.70
CA ALA A 28 -35.72 4.49 19.29
C ALA A 28 -36.42 3.13 19.22
N GLN A 29 -35.76 2.14 18.62
CA GLN A 29 -36.27 0.77 18.65
C GLN A 29 -36.17 0.20 20.07
N PRO A 30 -37.14 -0.61 20.53
CA PRO A 30 -37.08 -1.21 21.85
C PRO A 30 -35.84 -2.08 22.01
N GLN A 31 -35.02 -1.76 22.99
CA GLN A 31 -33.85 -2.55 23.35
C GLN A 31 -34.34 -3.89 23.95
N ALA A 32 -34.06 -5.00 23.25
CA ALA A 32 -34.39 -6.32 23.74
C ALA A 32 -33.65 -6.60 25.05
N ALA A 33 -34.36 -7.13 26.05
CA ALA A 33 -33.78 -7.51 27.33
C ALA A 33 -32.72 -8.62 27.15
N PRO A 34 -31.65 -8.66 27.98
CA PRO A 34 -30.64 -9.69 27.89
C PRO A 34 -31.27 -11.07 28.16
N ALA A 35 -31.14 -11.98 27.19
CA ALA A 35 -31.54 -13.37 27.38
C ALA A 35 -30.61 -14.04 28.39
N THR A 36 -31.19 -14.75 29.36
CA THR A 36 -30.45 -15.57 30.33
C THR A 36 -29.68 -16.67 29.62
N GLU A 37 -28.41 -16.81 29.97
CA GLU A 37 -27.48 -17.82 29.45
C GLU A 37 -27.99 -19.25 29.74
N ALA A 38 -28.45 -19.93 28.69
CA ALA A 38 -28.83 -21.34 28.75
C ALA A 38 -27.60 -22.20 28.42
N ALA A 39 -27.27 -23.15 29.30
CA ALA A 39 -26.09 -24.00 29.16
C ALA A 39 -26.09 -24.78 27.83
N ALA A 40 -24.97 -24.74 27.11
CA ALA A 40 -24.80 -25.48 25.87
C ALA A 40 -24.81 -27.01 26.13
N PRO A 41 -25.48 -27.82 25.27
CA PRO A 41 -25.45 -29.27 25.40
C PRO A 41 -24.05 -29.82 25.08
N ALA A 42 -23.63 -30.84 25.83
CA ALA A 42 -22.32 -31.46 25.67
C ALA A 42 -22.15 -32.11 24.28
N ALA A 43 -21.08 -31.75 23.57
CA ALA A 43 -20.74 -32.34 22.29
C ALA A 43 -20.14 -33.75 22.45
N THR A 44 -20.70 -34.73 21.75
CA THR A 44 -20.08 -36.06 21.58
C THR A 44 -18.79 -35.96 20.75
N PRO A 45 -17.73 -36.73 21.10
CA PRO A 45 -16.45 -36.65 20.41
C PRO A 45 -16.50 -37.30 19.02
N THR A 46 -16.12 -36.53 18.00
CA THR A 46 -15.78 -37.06 16.67
C THR A 46 -14.32 -37.57 16.69
N PRO A 47 -13.97 -38.69 16.03
CA PRO A 47 -12.59 -39.19 16.00
C PRO A 47 -11.61 -38.16 15.40
N ALA A 48 -10.38 -38.17 15.90
CA ALA A 48 -9.37 -37.19 15.50
C ALA A 48 -8.80 -37.50 14.11
N ASP A 49 -9.11 -36.63 13.13
CA ASP A 49 -8.34 -36.56 11.89
C ASP A 49 -6.95 -36.00 12.18
N ALA A 50 -5.96 -36.88 12.17
CA ALA A 50 -4.54 -36.55 12.34
C ALA A 50 -3.97 -35.89 11.07
N SER A 51 -4.37 -34.64 10.81
CA SER A 51 -3.69 -33.75 9.86
C SER A 51 -3.62 -32.33 10.41
N ALA A 52 -3.00 -32.19 11.59
CA ALA A 52 -2.42 -30.93 11.98
C ALA A 52 -1.22 -30.68 11.04
N ALA A 53 -1.43 -29.85 10.01
CA ALA A 53 -0.35 -29.41 9.14
C ALA A 53 0.79 -28.85 9.99
N ALA A 54 2.01 -29.36 9.79
CA ALA A 54 3.17 -28.87 10.51
C ALA A 54 3.30 -27.35 10.30
N PRO A 55 3.65 -26.57 11.33
CA PRO A 55 3.85 -25.13 11.16
C PRO A 55 4.89 -24.92 10.06
N ALA A 56 4.53 -24.13 9.05
CA ALA A 56 5.44 -23.70 8.00
C ALA A 56 6.74 -23.20 8.65
N PRO A 57 7.94 -23.62 8.17
CA PRO A 57 9.18 -23.18 8.77
C PRO A 57 9.21 -21.65 8.77
N ALA A 58 9.38 -21.09 9.96
CA ALA A 58 9.46 -19.66 10.15
C ALA A 58 10.57 -19.12 9.24
N ILE A 59 10.30 -18.00 8.57
CA ILE A 59 11.39 -17.17 8.09
C ILE A 59 12.13 -16.72 9.33
N ASP A 60 13.43 -16.94 9.36
CA ASP A 60 14.31 -16.26 10.30
C ASP A 60 14.34 -14.79 9.87
N TYR A 61 13.34 -14.05 10.36
CA TYR A 61 13.01 -12.69 9.97
C TYR A 61 14.23 -11.80 10.20
N ALA A 62 14.77 -11.21 9.13
CA ALA A 62 16.02 -10.46 9.22
C ALA A 62 15.90 -9.34 10.26
N ALA A 63 16.91 -9.16 11.11
CA ALA A 63 16.92 -8.04 12.03
C ALA A 63 16.93 -6.71 11.24
N PRO A 64 16.08 -5.71 11.60
CA PRO A 64 16.06 -4.42 10.93
C PRO A 64 17.44 -3.76 10.90
N THR A 65 17.82 -3.27 9.72
CA THR A 65 19.08 -2.52 9.57
C THR A 65 18.88 -1.09 10.10
N PRO A 66 19.71 -0.60 11.04
CA PRO A 66 19.59 0.75 11.57
C PRO A 66 19.53 1.82 10.48
N GLY A 67 18.56 2.73 10.58
CA GLY A 67 18.35 3.83 9.62
C GLY A 67 17.64 3.45 8.31
N ILE A 68 17.38 2.16 8.04
CA ILE A 68 16.63 1.72 6.86
C ILE A 68 15.18 1.43 7.26
N GLY A 69 14.23 2.12 6.65
CA GLY A 69 12.79 1.83 6.81
C GLY A 69 12.23 2.05 8.22
N VAL A 70 12.98 2.70 9.10
CA VAL A 70 12.61 3.01 10.50
C VAL A 70 12.77 4.51 10.78
N PRO A 71 11.99 5.10 11.70
CA PRO A 71 12.30 6.41 12.27
C PRO A 71 13.62 6.37 13.06
N ASP A 72 14.49 7.35 12.85
CA ASP A 72 15.82 7.45 13.49
C ASP A 72 16.04 8.77 14.26
N GLY A 73 14.97 9.56 14.42
CA GLY A 73 15.01 10.87 15.10
C GLY A 73 15.46 12.04 14.23
N ARG A 74 15.76 11.83 12.93
CA ARG A 74 16.09 12.95 12.02
C ARG A 74 14.89 13.89 11.81
N LYS A 75 15.17 15.17 11.59
CA LYS A 75 14.15 16.18 11.23
C LYS A 75 13.98 16.23 9.71
N GLY A 76 13.30 15.24 9.15
CA GLY A 76 13.09 15.13 7.71
C GLY A 76 12.32 13.88 7.32
N LEU A 77 12.26 13.60 6.01
CA LEU A 77 11.72 12.36 5.46
C LEU A 77 12.64 11.18 5.80
N GLN A 78 12.07 9.96 5.93
CA GLN A 78 12.87 8.74 5.87
C GLN A 78 13.54 8.61 4.49
N ASP A 79 14.66 7.90 4.42
CA ASP A 79 15.35 7.61 3.15
C ASP A 79 14.42 6.82 2.22
N GLN A 80 14.27 7.32 0.99
CA GLN A 80 13.37 6.75 0.00
C GLN A 80 14.05 5.62 -0.78
N VAL A 81 13.38 4.49 -0.92
CA VAL A 81 13.92 3.29 -1.61
C VAL A 81 13.13 2.89 -2.86
N THR A 82 12.21 3.74 -3.30
CA THR A 82 11.49 3.61 -4.58
C THR A 82 11.84 4.78 -5.51
N ALA A 83 11.83 4.56 -6.82
CA ALA A 83 12.14 5.60 -7.80
C ALA A 83 11.14 6.78 -7.78
N VAL A 84 9.86 6.51 -7.47
CA VAL A 84 8.83 7.53 -7.24
C VAL A 84 9.12 8.30 -5.96
N GLY A 85 9.48 7.61 -4.88
CA GLY A 85 9.82 8.24 -3.61
C GLY A 85 11.03 9.14 -3.68
N GLN A 86 12.10 8.73 -4.37
CA GLN A 86 13.28 9.59 -4.56
C GLN A 86 12.91 10.88 -5.30
N GLN A 87 12.18 10.79 -6.43
CA GLN A 87 11.71 11.97 -7.17
C GLN A 87 10.83 12.89 -6.29
N ALA A 88 10.01 12.31 -5.42
CA ALA A 88 9.16 13.07 -4.52
C ALA A 88 9.93 13.75 -3.38
N ALA A 89 10.91 13.06 -2.78
CA ALA A 89 11.80 13.63 -1.77
C ALA A 89 12.71 14.71 -2.35
N ASP A 90 13.21 14.55 -3.58
CA ASP A 90 14.01 15.57 -4.29
C ASP A 90 13.16 16.81 -4.59
N PHE A 91 11.92 16.62 -5.03
CA PHE A 91 10.98 17.72 -5.28
C PHE A 91 10.58 18.45 -3.98
N HIS A 92 10.35 17.69 -2.89
CA HIS A 92 10.03 18.22 -1.57
C HIS A 92 11.20 19.01 -0.97
N ASN A 93 12.36 18.36 -0.81
CA ASN A 93 13.53 18.93 -0.12
C ASN A 93 14.24 20.01 -0.95
N GLY A 94 14.16 19.92 -2.28
CA GLY A 94 14.70 20.90 -3.21
C GLY A 94 13.74 22.10 -3.40
N PRO A 95 13.10 22.24 -4.57
CA PRO A 95 12.39 23.47 -4.93
C PRO A 95 11.25 23.83 -3.98
N LEU A 96 10.48 22.87 -3.48
CA LEU A 96 9.30 23.14 -2.66
C LEU A 96 9.69 23.76 -1.30
N LEU A 97 10.52 23.07 -0.52
CA LEU A 97 10.90 23.50 0.84
C LEU A 97 11.66 24.83 0.83
N TRP A 98 12.64 25.00 -0.07
CA TRP A 98 13.41 26.25 -0.16
C TRP A 98 12.56 27.46 -0.55
N MET A 99 11.59 27.28 -1.44
CA MET A 99 10.62 28.32 -1.80
C MET A 99 9.68 28.66 -0.64
N CYS A 100 9.16 27.65 0.08
CA CYS A 100 8.36 27.88 1.30
C CYS A 100 9.15 28.65 2.37
N ILE A 101 10.42 28.30 2.58
CA ILE A 101 11.33 29.02 3.47
C ILE A 101 11.53 30.47 3.00
N ALA A 102 11.82 30.69 1.71
CA ALA A 102 12.04 32.02 1.16
C ALA A 102 10.81 32.95 1.31
N ILE A 103 9.62 32.44 1.01
CA ILE A 103 8.35 33.18 1.19
C ILE A 103 8.10 33.45 2.68
N SER A 104 8.34 32.47 3.56
CA SER A 104 8.15 32.62 5.00
C SER A 104 9.10 33.68 5.59
N ILE A 105 10.37 33.67 5.18
CA ILE A 105 11.36 34.68 5.57
C ILE A 105 10.97 36.06 5.03
N PHE A 106 10.53 36.16 3.77
CA PHE A 106 10.06 37.42 3.19
C PHE A 106 8.89 38.03 3.99
N VAL A 107 7.87 37.21 4.31
CA VAL A 107 6.73 37.65 5.14
C VAL A 107 7.18 38.04 6.56
N LEU A 108 8.08 37.25 7.17
CA LEU A 108 8.61 37.54 8.51
C LEU A 108 9.43 38.84 8.54
N LEU A 109 10.25 39.10 7.51
CA LEU A 109 11.03 40.33 7.39
C LEU A 109 10.14 41.55 7.14
N LEU A 110 9.08 41.43 6.32
CA LEU A 110 8.09 42.49 6.15
C LEU A 110 7.34 42.78 7.45
N LEU A 111 6.95 41.74 8.20
CA LEU A 111 6.28 41.89 9.50
C LEU A 111 7.21 42.53 10.54
N GLY A 112 8.47 42.08 10.63
CA GLY A 112 9.48 42.69 11.49
C GLY A 112 9.75 44.14 11.14
N TYR A 113 9.86 44.44 9.84
CA TYR A 113 9.99 45.81 9.34
C TYR A 113 8.78 46.67 9.73
N THR A 114 7.54 46.19 9.55
CA THR A 114 6.36 46.99 9.89
C THR A 114 6.26 47.25 11.39
N ILE A 115 6.57 46.27 12.24
CA ILE A 115 6.63 46.42 13.70
C ILE A 115 7.67 47.49 14.09
N VAL A 116 8.88 47.46 13.53
CA VAL A 116 9.94 48.42 13.90
C VAL A 116 9.70 49.81 13.31
N ARG A 117 9.30 49.90 12.04
CA ARG A 117 9.18 51.17 11.30
C ARG A 117 7.87 51.90 11.55
N TYR A 118 6.76 51.20 11.76
CA TYR A 118 5.42 51.80 11.88
C TYR A 118 4.83 51.72 13.30
N ARG A 119 5.61 51.28 14.32
CA ARG A 119 5.23 51.45 15.73
C ARG A 119 4.90 52.91 16.05
N ARG A 120 3.94 53.13 16.97
CA ARG A 120 3.45 54.46 17.39
C ARG A 120 4.55 55.48 17.71
N GLY A 121 5.66 55.06 18.32
CA GLY A 121 6.78 55.94 18.66
C GLY A 121 7.68 56.32 17.47
N ALA A 122 7.71 55.54 16.39
CA ALA A 122 8.49 55.82 15.18
C ALA A 122 7.64 56.38 14.02
N ASN A 123 6.32 56.18 14.07
CA ASN A 123 5.38 56.71 13.08
C ASN A 123 4.08 57.20 13.76
N PRO A 124 4.08 58.36 14.45
CA PRO A 124 2.93 58.84 15.22
C PRO A 124 1.69 59.16 14.38
N THR A 125 1.89 59.55 13.11
CA THR A 125 0.83 59.86 12.14
C THR A 125 0.75 58.75 11.08
N PRO A 126 -0.30 57.90 11.08
CA PRO A 126 -0.44 56.84 10.09
C PRO A 126 -0.81 57.41 8.71
N SER A 127 -0.41 56.71 7.64
CA SER A 127 -0.89 57.01 6.28
C SER A 127 -2.40 56.70 6.16
N ARG A 128 -3.05 57.35 5.18
CA ARG A 128 -4.45 57.10 4.79
C ARG A 128 -4.59 56.40 3.43
N THR A 129 -3.48 56.00 2.80
CA THR A 129 -3.48 55.22 1.56
C THR A 129 -4.18 53.87 1.80
N SER A 130 -5.23 53.58 1.04
CA SER A 130 -6.04 52.35 1.18
C SER A 130 -5.80 51.28 0.12
N HIS A 131 -5.22 51.64 -1.02
CA HIS A 131 -5.02 50.75 -2.17
C HIS A 131 -3.80 51.21 -3.00
N ASN A 132 -3.24 50.28 -3.78
CA ASN A 132 -2.23 50.52 -4.80
C ASN A 132 -2.32 49.41 -5.86
N THR A 133 -3.03 49.69 -6.96
CA THR A 133 -3.31 48.73 -8.03
C THR A 133 -2.05 48.09 -8.64
N MET A 134 -0.91 48.78 -8.67
CA MET A 134 0.33 48.20 -9.18
C MET A 134 0.83 47.08 -8.25
N ILE A 135 0.86 47.36 -6.93
CA ILE A 135 1.27 46.37 -5.93
C ILE A 135 0.27 45.20 -5.88
N GLU A 136 -1.04 45.50 -5.99
CA GLU A 136 -2.11 44.49 -6.06
C GLU A 136 -1.95 43.54 -7.25
N VAL A 137 -1.63 44.07 -8.44
CA VAL A 137 -1.34 43.24 -9.63
C VAL A 137 -0.08 42.40 -9.42
N VAL A 138 0.99 42.97 -8.86
CA VAL A 138 2.25 42.23 -8.60
C VAL A 138 2.04 41.10 -7.60
N TRP A 139 1.41 41.34 -6.45
CA TRP A 139 1.18 40.30 -5.44
C TRP A 139 0.15 39.25 -5.88
N THR A 140 -0.59 39.48 -6.95
CA THR A 140 -1.55 38.52 -7.51
C THR A 140 -0.89 37.66 -8.58
N LEU A 141 -0.16 38.28 -9.51
CA LEU A 141 0.51 37.57 -10.60
C LEU A 141 1.70 36.73 -10.12
N VAL A 142 2.49 37.22 -9.15
CA VAL A 142 3.68 36.48 -8.67
C VAL A 142 3.31 35.12 -8.04
N PRO A 143 2.33 35.01 -7.11
CA PRO A 143 1.88 33.71 -6.61
C PRO A 143 1.28 32.80 -7.68
N VAL A 144 0.55 33.34 -8.67
CA VAL A 144 0.02 32.55 -9.79
C VAL A 144 1.16 31.92 -10.60
N LEU A 145 2.20 32.69 -10.92
CA LEU A 145 3.39 32.17 -11.64
C LEU A 145 4.16 31.13 -10.81
N ILE A 146 4.28 31.34 -9.49
CA ILE A 146 4.87 30.37 -8.55
C ILE A 146 4.08 29.06 -8.58
N LEU A 147 2.74 29.10 -8.48
CA LEU A 147 1.90 27.91 -8.52
C LEU A 147 2.02 27.15 -9.85
N VAL A 148 2.11 27.83 -10.99
CA VAL A 148 2.36 27.21 -12.30
C VAL A 148 3.72 26.50 -12.33
N ALA A 149 4.77 27.11 -11.77
CA ALA A 149 6.11 26.51 -11.70
C ALA A 149 6.14 25.23 -10.83
N ILE A 150 5.36 25.17 -9.75
CA ILE A 150 5.20 23.98 -8.89
C ILE A 150 4.38 22.90 -9.60
N ALA A 151 3.33 23.28 -10.32
CA ALA A 151 2.38 22.34 -10.93
C ALA A 151 3.02 21.43 -11.98
N ILE A 152 3.93 21.95 -12.81
CA ILE A 152 4.56 21.18 -13.92
C ILE A 152 5.33 19.93 -13.43
N PRO A 153 6.29 20.01 -12.50
CA PRO A 153 6.96 18.83 -11.94
C PRO A 153 6.01 17.96 -11.11
N SER A 154 5.08 18.56 -10.35
CA SER A 154 4.07 17.83 -9.56
C SER A 154 3.19 16.92 -10.42
N ILE A 155 2.70 17.42 -11.56
CA ILE A 155 1.86 16.66 -12.52
C ILE A 155 2.64 15.50 -13.18
N ARG A 156 3.97 15.63 -13.34
CA ARG A 156 4.81 14.52 -13.82
C ARG A 156 4.97 13.44 -12.77
N LEU A 157 5.24 13.82 -11.52
CA LEU A 157 5.40 12.91 -10.39
C LEU A 157 4.12 12.12 -10.09
N ILE A 158 2.96 12.80 -10.00
CA ILE A 158 1.68 12.15 -9.73
C ILE A 158 1.29 11.17 -10.85
N ARG A 159 1.62 11.47 -12.11
CA ARG A 159 1.42 10.53 -13.22
C ARG A 159 2.27 9.27 -13.04
N ALA A 160 3.54 9.40 -12.66
CA ALA A 160 4.39 8.24 -12.39
C ALA A 160 3.87 7.38 -11.23
N GLN A 161 3.32 8.02 -10.19
CA GLN A 161 2.72 7.32 -9.05
C GLN A 161 1.46 6.52 -9.43
N TYR A 162 0.56 7.08 -10.25
CA TYR A 162 -0.71 6.45 -10.66
C TYR A 162 -0.68 5.72 -12.02
N SER A 163 0.51 5.48 -12.60
CA SER A 163 0.66 4.68 -13.83
C SER A 163 1.49 3.42 -13.53
N PRO A 164 0.92 2.40 -12.86
CA PRO A 164 1.66 1.21 -12.46
C PRO A 164 2.20 0.44 -13.67
N PRO A 165 3.48 0.00 -13.65
CA PRO A 165 3.97 -0.99 -14.60
C PRO A 165 3.33 -2.37 -14.35
N PRO A 166 3.43 -3.33 -15.30
CA PRO A 166 2.96 -4.69 -15.09
C PRO A 166 3.53 -5.31 -13.81
N ALA A 167 2.68 -5.97 -13.02
CA ALA A 167 3.04 -6.47 -11.69
C ALA A 167 3.57 -7.90 -11.73
N ASP A 168 4.80 -8.07 -11.24
CA ASP A 168 5.43 -9.37 -11.02
C ASP A 168 4.74 -10.12 -9.86
N VAL A 169 4.38 -9.39 -8.79
CA VAL A 169 3.67 -9.91 -7.61
C VAL A 169 2.45 -9.02 -7.31
N THR A 170 1.31 -9.66 -7.05
CA THR A 170 0.11 -8.97 -6.55
C THR A 170 -0.16 -9.39 -5.11
N ILE A 171 -0.31 -8.41 -4.22
CA ILE A 171 -0.69 -8.63 -2.81
C ILE A 171 -1.98 -7.86 -2.55
N LYS A 172 -3.00 -8.52 -2.01
CA LYS A 172 -4.20 -7.85 -1.52
C LYS A 172 -4.03 -7.56 -0.03
N VAL A 173 -4.10 -6.29 0.34
CA VAL A 173 -4.00 -5.76 1.69
C VAL A 173 -5.40 -5.45 2.21
N ILE A 174 -5.73 -5.95 3.40
CA ILE A 174 -7.05 -5.78 4.02
C ILE A 174 -6.85 -5.22 5.44
N GLY A 175 -7.36 -4.02 5.69
CA GLY A 175 -7.38 -3.42 7.02
C GLY A 175 -8.55 -3.96 7.85
N ASN A 176 -8.28 -4.32 9.11
CA ASN A 176 -9.27 -4.73 10.10
C ASN A 176 -8.99 -4.00 11.42
N GLN A 177 -9.97 -3.88 12.32
CA GLN A 177 -9.80 -3.35 13.68
C GLN A 177 -9.19 -4.41 14.63
N TRP A 178 -7.92 -4.36 15.01
CA TRP A 178 -6.83 -3.47 14.60
C TRP A 178 -5.60 -4.30 14.24
N TYR A 179 -5.59 -4.82 13.02
CA TYR A 179 -4.54 -5.68 12.44
C TYR A 179 -4.66 -5.67 10.91
N TRP A 180 -3.66 -6.21 10.21
CA TRP A 180 -3.67 -6.32 8.75
C TRP A 180 -3.75 -7.77 8.29
N THR A 181 -4.56 -8.02 7.27
CA THR A 181 -4.60 -9.29 6.56
C THR A 181 -4.02 -9.11 5.16
N TYR A 182 -3.20 -10.05 4.71
CA TYR A 182 -2.51 -10.02 3.43
C TYR A 182 -2.74 -11.32 2.66
N GLN A 183 -3.20 -11.22 1.42
CA GLN A 183 -3.46 -12.37 0.55
C GLN A 183 -2.56 -12.28 -0.68
N TYR A 184 -1.99 -13.42 -1.11
CA TYR A 184 -1.12 -13.52 -2.29
C TYR A 184 -1.83 -14.28 -3.44
N PRO A 185 -2.83 -13.65 -4.11
CA PRO A 185 -3.72 -14.34 -5.06
C PRO A 185 -2.98 -14.98 -6.24
N ASP A 186 -1.93 -14.33 -6.75
CA ASP A 186 -1.14 -14.80 -7.89
C ASP A 186 -0.14 -15.93 -7.52
N ASN A 187 0.00 -16.26 -6.22
CA ASN A 187 1.05 -17.14 -5.69
C ASN A 187 0.51 -18.29 -4.84
N GLY A 188 -0.69 -18.78 -5.13
CA GLY A 188 -1.35 -19.87 -4.39
C GLY A 188 -2.45 -19.42 -3.42
N GLY A 189 -2.70 -18.12 -3.31
CA GLY A 189 -3.88 -17.58 -2.61
C GLY A 189 -3.85 -17.70 -1.07
N PHE A 190 -2.71 -18.05 -0.48
CA PHE A 190 -2.54 -18.10 0.96
C PHE A 190 -2.71 -16.73 1.62
N GLU A 191 -3.04 -16.75 2.91
CA GLU A 191 -3.29 -15.57 3.73
C GLU A 191 -2.29 -15.48 4.89
N ILE A 192 -1.94 -14.24 5.24
CA ILE A 192 -1.14 -13.87 6.42
C ILE A 192 -1.97 -12.91 7.25
N VAL A 193 -2.09 -13.16 8.55
CA VAL A 193 -2.61 -12.20 9.53
C VAL A 193 -1.42 -11.61 10.28
N SER A 194 -1.38 -10.27 10.39
CA SER A 194 -0.26 -9.51 10.96
C SER A 194 -0.76 -8.58 12.05
N ASN A 195 -0.39 -8.90 13.29
CA ASN A 195 -0.72 -8.17 14.51
C ASN A 195 0.54 -7.50 15.07
N MET A 196 0.35 -6.38 15.77
CA MET A 196 1.45 -5.74 16.52
C MET A 196 1.95 -6.66 17.64
N LEU A 197 3.27 -6.86 17.72
CA LEU A 197 3.89 -7.53 18.87
C LEU A 197 3.79 -6.65 20.13
N LYS A 198 3.56 -7.31 21.26
CA LYS A 198 3.52 -6.67 22.59
C LYS A 198 4.91 -6.68 23.23
N GLU A 199 5.18 -5.74 24.13
CA GLU A 199 6.40 -5.79 24.95
C GLU A 199 6.32 -6.93 25.98
N GLN A 200 7.48 -7.39 26.47
CA GLN A 200 7.59 -8.53 27.41
C GLN A 200 6.71 -8.39 28.68
N LYS A 201 6.51 -7.16 29.15
CA LYS A 201 5.66 -6.85 30.32
C LYS A 201 4.16 -6.99 30.08
N ASP A 202 3.72 -7.02 28.82
CA ASP A 202 2.31 -6.97 28.41
C ASP A 202 1.82 -8.35 27.86
N VAL A 203 2.65 -9.39 27.99
CA VAL A 203 2.35 -10.79 27.63
C VAL A 203 2.35 -11.70 28.86
N LYS A 204 1.71 -12.88 28.76
CA LYS A 204 1.81 -13.91 29.80
C LYS A 204 3.14 -14.68 29.69
N PRO A 205 3.61 -15.33 30.77
CA PRO A 205 4.75 -16.24 30.69
C PRO A 205 4.56 -17.30 29.59
N GLY A 206 5.51 -17.37 28.66
CA GLY A 206 5.49 -18.30 27.53
C GLY A 206 4.83 -17.79 26.24
N GLU A 207 4.14 -16.63 26.26
CA GLU A 207 3.66 -15.98 25.03
C GLU A 207 4.82 -15.25 24.30
N ARG A 208 4.81 -15.23 22.95
CA ARG A 208 5.79 -14.46 22.17
C ARG A 208 5.60 -12.96 22.41
N TYR A 209 6.71 -12.26 22.62
CA TYR A 209 6.79 -10.81 22.77
C TYR A 209 7.80 -10.23 21.78
N ARG A 210 7.79 -8.90 21.63
CA ARG A 210 8.71 -8.15 20.77
C ARG A 210 10.15 -8.23 21.26
N THR A 211 11.06 -8.55 20.36
CA THR A 211 12.50 -8.42 20.50
C THR A 211 13.05 -7.35 19.54
N GLU A 212 14.30 -6.94 19.72
CA GLU A 212 14.96 -6.00 18.80
C GLU A 212 15.16 -6.59 17.39
N ALA A 213 15.13 -7.92 17.23
CA ALA A 213 15.15 -8.59 15.92
C ALA A 213 13.79 -8.47 15.20
N ASP A 214 12.68 -8.38 15.93
CA ASP A 214 11.36 -8.13 15.34
C ASP A 214 11.22 -6.66 14.89
N GLY A 215 11.87 -5.75 15.61
CA GLY A 215 12.00 -4.33 15.27
C GLY A 215 11.56 -3.38 16.39
N PRO A 216 11.39 -2.07 16.07
CA PRO A 216 11.10 -1.07 17.08
C PRO A 216 9.73 -1.28 17.76
N PRO A 217 9.58 -0.82 19.02
CA PRO A 217 8.27 -0.71 19.68
C PRO A 217 7.23 -0.02 18.80
N LEU A 218 5.98 -0.50 18.86
CA LEU A 218 4.83 -0.02 18.06
C LEU A 218 4.95 -0.21 16.53
N LEU A 219 6.06 -0.75 16.01
CA LEU A 219 6.26 -1.03 14.59
C LEU A 219 6.41 -2.53 14.28
N ALA A 220 6.99 -3.30 15.20
CA ALA A 220 7.15 -4.74 15.08
C ALA A 220 5.81 -5.50 15.05
N VAL A 221 5.74 -6.53 14.20
CA VAL A 221 4.57 -7.40 13.99
C VAL A 221 4.95 -8.87 14.13
N ASP A 222 3.95 -9.72 14.39
CA ASP A 222 4.14 -11.16 14.52
C ASP A 222 4.54 -11.83 13.19
N GLU A 223 3.82 -11.55 12.10
CA GLU A 223 4.14 -11.95 10.73
C GLU A 223 4.34 -10.71 9.84
N ARG A 224 5.45 -10.69 9.08
CA ARG A 224 5.77 -9.64 8.10
C ARG A 224 5.25 -10.04 6.71
N ILE A 225 4.88 -9.06 5.87
CA ILE A 225 4.73 -9.34 4.44
C ILE A 225 6.11 -9.43 3.80
N VAL A 226 6.33 -10.43 2.95
CA VAL A 226 7.60 -10.63 2.26
C VAL A 226 7.43 -10.28 0.78
N ILE A 227 8.38 -9.52 0.22
CA ILE A 227 8.39 -9.14 -1.20
C ILE A 227 9.77 -9.35 -1.85
N PRO A 228 9.84 -9.71 -3.14
CA PRO A 228 11.11 -9.89 -3.83
C PRO A 228 11.73 -8.55 -4.24
N ALA A 229 13.02 -8.40 -3.94
CA ALA A 229 13.83 -7.25 -4.35
C ALA A 229 13.89 -7.12 -5.89
N GLY A 230 13.84 -5.88 -6.38
CA GLY A 230 14.00 -5.56 -7.81
C GLY A 230 12.77 -5.80 -8.69
N LYS A 231 11.68 -6.32 -8.13
CA LYS A 231 10.41 -6.60 -8.82
C LYS A 231 9.36 -5.51 -8.60
N VAL A 232 8.37 -5.46 -9.49
CA VAL A 232 7.17 -4.63 -9.34
C VAL A 232 6.15 -5.38 -8.50
N VAL A 233 5.82 -4.82 -7.33
CA VAL A 233 4.78 -5.31 -6.44
C VAL A 233 3.58 -4.38 -6.51
N LYS A 234 2.41 -4.94 -6.85
CA LYS A 234 1.13 -4.24 -6.79
C LYS A 234 0.40 -4.58 -5.51
N PHE A 235 0.03 -3.56 -4.75
CA PHE A 235 -0.85 -3.68 -3.59
C PHE A 235 -2.28 -3.30 -3.99
N ILE A 236 -3.22 -4.22 -3.78
CA ILE A 236 -4.67 -3.96 -3.87
C ILE A 236 -5.19 -3.77 -2.45
N VAL A 237 -5.62 -2.57 -2.10
CA VAL A 237 -5.89 -2.17 -0.70
C VAL A 237 -7.38 -1.95 -0.47
N THR A 238 -7.91 -2.55 0.60
CA THR A 238 -9.32 -2.47 1.01
C THR A 238 -9.48 -2.69 2.52
N SER A 239 -10.68 -2.66 3.07
CA SER A 239 -10.99 -3.02 4.46
C SER A 239 -12.28 -3.83 4.58
N ASN A 240 -12.37 -4.62 5.65
CA ASN A 240 -13.57 -5.35 6.04
C ASN A 240 -14.53 -4.55 6.96
N ASP A 241 -14.09 -3.44 7.58
CA ASP A 241 -14.85 -2.75 8.64
C ASP A 241 -14.95 -1.22 8.47
N VAL A 242 -13.90 -0.47 8.83
CA VAL A 242 -13.84 1.00 8.78
C VAL A 242 -12.76 1.46 7.80
N ILE A 243 -12.58 2.77 7.61
CA ILE A 243 -11.47 3.25 6.78
C ILE A 243 -10.16 3.12 7.58
N HIS A 244 -9.16 2.49 6.98
CA HIS A 244 -7.76 2.49 7.43
C HIS A 244 -6.91 3.14 6.32
N ALA A 245 -5.58 3.23 6.48
CA ALA A 245 -4.71 3.51 5.34
C ALA A 245 -3.39 2.75 5.43
N PHE A 246 -3.04 2.07 4.34
CA PHE A 246 -1.80 1.34 4.18
C PHE A 246 -0.71 2.33 3.78
N ALA A 247 0.26 2.56 4.67
CA ALA A 247 1.31 3.54 4.45
C ALA A 247 2.69 3.05 4.93
N ILE A 248 3.69 3.19 4.06
CA ILE A 248 5.10 2.81 4.32
C ILE A 248 5.96 4.02 3.88
N PRO A 249 6.48 4.82 4.83
CA PRO A 249 7.12 6.10 4.52
C PRO A 249 8.35 5.99 3.60
N ALA A 250 9.19 4.97 3.78
CA ALA A 250 10.38 4.74 2.93
C ALA A 250 10.03 4.35 1.48
N PHE A 251 8.79 3.93 1.21
CA PHE A 251 8.33 3.56 -0.14
C PHE A 251 7.60 4.70 -0.87
N TRP A 252 7.39 5.85 -0.21
CA TRP A 252 6.47 6.91 -0.65
C TRP A 252 5.04 6.43 -0.89
N THR A 253 4.60 5.43 -0.12
CA THR A 253 3.27 4.83 -0.26
C THR A 253 2.39 5.27 0.90
N LYS A 254 1.24 5.89 0.60
CA LYS A 254 0.03 5.92 1.43
C LYS A 254 -1.14 5.73 0.48
N ILE A 255 -2.03 4.79 0.80
CA ILE A 255 -3.34 4.69 0.15
C ILE A 255 -4.38 4.19 1.14
N ASP A 256 -5.58 4.73 1.03
CA ASP A 256 -6.65 4.44 1.98
C ASP A 256 -7.27 3.06 1.68
N ALA A 257 -7.63 2.38 2.76
CA ALA A 257 -8.21 1.04 2.79
C ALA A 257 -9.71 1.19 3.07
N ASN A 258 -10.49 1.34 2.00
CA ASN A 258 -11.90 1.71 2.09
C ASN A 258 -12.81 0.47 2.01
N PRO A 259 -13.74 0.26 2.96
CA PRO A 259 -14.75 -0.78 2.84
C PRO A 259 -15.55 -0.66 1.54
N GLY A 260 -15.77 -1.78 0.86
CA GLY A 260 -16.51 -1.83 -0.41
C GLY A 260 -15.77 -1.27 -1.64
N ARG A 261 -14.50 -0.87 -1.53
CA ARG A 261 -13.70 -0.38 -2.66
C ARG A 261 -12.31 -1.04 -2.68
N LEU A 262 -11.88 -1.47 -3.87
CA LEU A 262 -10.49 -1.83 -4.11
C LEU A 262 -9.75 -0.58 -4.61
N ASN A 263 -8.77 -0.13 -3.83
CA ASN A 263 -7.77 0.84 -4.26
C ASN A 263 -6.50 0.10 -4.72
N GLU A 264 -5.66 0.73 -5.54
CA GLU A 264 -4.37 0.15 -5.93
C GLU A 264 -3.20 1.12 -5.83
N THR A 265 -2.05 0.59 -5.46
CA THR A 265 -0.76 1.28 -5.47
C THR A 265 0.34 0.27 -5.82
N TRP A 266 1.53 0.74 -6.14
CA TRP A 266 2.64 -0.12 -6.56
C TRP A 266 3.97 0.39 -6.01
N VAL A 267 4.90 -0.55 -5.84
CA VAL A 267 6.28 -0.26 -5.47
C VAL A 267 7.23 -1.11 -6.28
N LYS A 268 8.47 -0.62 -6.43
CA LYS A 268 9.63 -1.45 -6.75
C LYS A 268 10.75 -1.03 -5.80
N VAL A 269 11.29 -2.00 -5.06
CA VAL A 269 12.33 -1.77 -4.04
C VAL A 269 13.51 -2.67 -4.37
N ASP A 270 14.65 -2.07 -4.72
CA ASP A 270 15.85 -2.82 -5.14
C ASP A 270 16.74 -3.25 -3.97
N ARG A 271 16.59 -2.61 -2.80
CA ARG A 271 17.40 -2.86 -1.60
C ARG A 271 16.71 -3.85 -0.66
N PRO A 272 17.31 -5.02 -0.36
CA PRO A 272 16.81 -5.91 0.69
C PRO A 272 16.86 -5.27 2.08
N GLY A 273 15.96 -5.67 2.97
CA GLY A 273 15.85 -5.16 4.33
C GLY A 273 14.43 -5.14 4.85
N VAL A 274 14.26 -4.68 6.09
CA VAL A 274 12.95 -4.54 6.75
C VAL A 274 12.49 -3.09 6.72
N TYR A 275 11.24 -2.86 6.35
CA TYR A 275 10.65 -1.54 6.19
C TYR A 275 9.32 -1.47 6.94
N PHE A 276 9.15 -0.42 7.75
CA PHE A 276 8.01 -0.28 8.63
C PHE A 276 7.05 0.82 8.18
N GLY A 277 5.79 0.65 8.55
CA GLY A 277 4.69 1.55 8.29
C GLY A 277 3.67 1.52 9.42
N GLN A 278 2.68 2.40 9.36
CA GLN A 278 1.60 2.47 10.34
C GLN A 278 0.27 2.79 9.65
N CYS A 279 -0.84 2.32 10.23
CA CYS A 279 -2.15 2.77 9.80
C CYS A 279 -2.22 4.30 9.84
N SER A 280 -2.60 4.90 8.70
CA SER A 280 -2.53 6.36 8.48
C SER A 280 -3.91 6.97 8.14
N GLU A 281 -4.97 6.42 8.71
CA GLU A 281 -6.34 6.96 8.74
C GLU A 281 -7.03 6.52 10.04
N LEU A 282 -7.83 7.39 10.66
CA LEU A 282 -8.31 7.18 12.04
C LEU A 282 -9.38 6.08 12.14
N CYS A 283 -8.95 4.87 12.52
CA CYS A 283 -9.80 3.67 12.55
C CYS A 283 -10.28 3.26 13.96
N GLY A 284 -10.23 4.15 14.96
CA GLY A 284 -10.80 3.94 16.29
C GLY A 284 -9.78 3.69 17.41
N ALA A 285 -10.23 3.07 18.52
CA ALA A 285 -9.54 3.06 19.81
C ALA A 285 -8.11 2.52 19.81
N ARG A 286 -7.77 1.59 18.90
CA ARG A 286 -6.39 1.06 18.76
C ARG A 286 -5.71 1.41 17.44
N HIS A 287 -6.12 2.50 16.79
CA HIS A 287 -5.51 3.02 15.55
C HIS A 287 -3.97 3.07 15.58
N GLY A 288 -3.37 3.50 16.70
CA GLY A 288 -1.90 3.55 16.87
C GLY A 288 -1.20 2.20 17.12
N TYR A 289 -1.93 1.07 17.08
CA TYR A 289 -1.41 -0.26 17.46
C TYR A 289 -1.63 -1.32 16.37
N MET A 290 -1.64 -0.90 15.10
CA MET A 290 -1.72 -1.79 13.93
C MET A 290 -0.69 -1.39 12.85
N PRO A 291 0.61 -1.62 13.11
CA PRO A 291 1.67 -1.28 12.19
C PRO A 291 1.74 -2.25 11.01
N ILE A 292 2.62 -1.90 10.08
CA ILE A 292 2.94 -2.64 8.86
C ILE A 292 4.44 -2.94 8.92
N ALA A 293 4.85 -4.16 8.62
CA ALA A 293 6.26 -4.47 8.38
C ALA A 293 6.40 -5.29 7.09
N VAL A 294 7.32 -4.84 6.24
CA VAL A 294 7.65 -5.43 4.94
C VAL A 294 9.09 -5.90 4.96
N GLU A 295 9.31 -7.17 4.63
CA GLU A 295 10.65 -7.69 4.42
C GLU A 295 10.92 -7.85 2.93
N VAL A 296 11.89 -7.08 2.43
CA VAL A 296 12.37 -7.14 1.05
C VAL A 296 13.53 -8.12 1.01
N VAL A 297 13.38 -9.21 0.27
CA VAL A 297 14.36 -10.31 0.22
C VAL A 297 14.80 -10.61 -1.22
N PRO A 298 15.96 -11.24 -1.45
CA PRO A 298 16.33 -11.75 -2.77
C PRO A 298 15.27 -12.70 -3.35
N GLU A 299 15.11 -12.70 -4.68
CA GLU A 299 14.06 -13.50 -5.37
C GLU A 299 14.10 -15.00 -5.01
N ALA A 300 15.29 -15.58 -4.83
CA ALA A 300 15.44 -16.97 -4.38
C ALA A 300 14.87 -17.21 -2.97
N THR A 301 15.12 -16.29 -2.04
CA THR A 301 14.57 -16.31 -0.67
C THR A 301 13.05 -16.13 -0.69
N PHE A 302 12.53 -15.23 -1.53
CA PHE A 302 11.09 -15.05 -1.71
C PHE A 302 10.42 -16.33 -2.24
N ASN A 303 11.01 -17.00 -3.23
CA ASN A 303 10.47 -18.23 -3.78
C ASN A 303 10.50 -19.39 -2.77
N ALA A 304 11.56 -19.50 -1.96
CA ALA A 304 11.63 -20.47 -0.86
C ALA A 304 10.58 -20.19 0.23
N TRP A 305 10.32 -18.92 0.52
CA TRP A 305 9.26 -18.49 1.44
C TRP A 305 7.85 -18.79 0.91
N LEU A 306 7.59 -18.52 -0.38
CA LEU A 306 6.33 -18.89 -1.00
C LEU A 306 6.08 -20.39 -0.84
N ALA A 307 7.09 -21.22 -1.15
CA ALA A 307 6.99 -22.66 -0.98
C ALA A 307 6.72 -23.09 0.48
N SER A 308 7.30 -22.42 1.48
CA SER A 308 7.01 -22.74 2.89
C SER A 308 5.58 -22.38 3.31
N LYS A 309 4.96 -21.38 2.68
CA LYS A 309 3.53 -21.03 2.83
C LYS A 309 2.59 -21.84 1.93
N GLY A 310 3.08 -22.85 1.20
CA GLY A 310 2.30 -23.65 0.25
C GLY A 310 2.00 -22.95 -1.09
N GLY A 311 2.67 -21.83 -1.36
CA GLY A 311 2.55 -21.02 -2.56
C GLY A 311 3.61 -21.31 -3.62
N LEU A 312 3.45 -20.70 -4.80
CA LEU A 312 4.34 -20.85 -5.95
C LEU A 312 4.60 -19.48 -6.63
N PRO A 313 5.70 -19.33 -7.38
CA PRO A 313 5.91 -18.16 -8.23
C PRO A 313 4.77 -17.98 -9.25
N LYS A 314 4.46 -16.73 -9.59
CA LYS A 314 3.35 -16.39 -10.49
C LYS A 314 3.51 -17.07 -11.85
N GLY A 315 2.52 -17.85 -12.25
CA GLY A 315 2.52 -18.61 -13.51
C GLY A 315 3.31 -19.93 -13.49
N ALA A 316 3.92 -20.31 -12.37
CA ALA A 316 4.45 -21.66 -12.20
C ALA A 316 3.31 -22.66 -11.96
N GLN A 317 3.32 -23.79 -12.68
CA GLN A 317 2.50 -24.93 -12.31
C GLN A 317 3.13 -25.65 -11.12
N PRO A 318 2.33 -26.31 -10.25
CA PRO A 318 2.87 -27.29 -9.31
C PRO A 318 3.71 -28.30 -10.07
N ALA A 319 4.88 -28.65 -9.52
CA ALA A 319 5.65 -29.77 -10.06
C ALA A 319 4.74 -31.00 -10.04
N ALA A 320 4.51 -31.61 -11.22
CA ALA A 320 3.73 -32.83 -11.30
C ALA A 320 4.36 -33.86 -10.36
N GLU A 321 3.54 -34.52 -9.53
CA GLU A 321 4.05 -35.60 -8.67
C GLU A 321 4.83 -36.58 -9.53
N ALA A 322 6.11 -36.76 -9.17
CA ALA A 322 6.98 -37.69 -9.86
C ALA A 322 6.42 -39.09 -9.67
N THR A 323 5.61 -39.53 -10.64
CA THR A 323 5.07 -40.89 -10.69
C THR A 323 6.26 -41.83 -10.55
N PRO A 324 6.31 -42.69 -9.52
CA PRO A 324 7.44 -43.58 -9.32
C PRO A 324 7.70 -44.34 -10.62
N ALA A 325 8.90 -44.19 -11.17
CA ALA A 325 9.24 -44.86 -12.42
C ALA A 325 9.03 -46.36 -12.24
N ALA A 326 8.09 -46.93 -12.99
CA ALA A 326 7.81 -48.36 -12.94
C ALA A 326 9.11 -49.11 -13.21
N ALA A 327 9.48 -50.02 -12.30
CA ALA A 327 10.71 -50.79 -12.44
C ALA A 327 10.71 -51.52 -13.79
N PRO A 328 11.87 -51.60 -14.50
CA PRO A 328 11.92 -52.27 -15.78
C PRO A 328 11.47 -53.72 -15.64
N VAL A 329 10.40 -54.10 -16.35
CA VAL A 329 10.00 -55.50 -16.45
C VAL A 329 11.05 -56.20 -17.30
N GLU A 330 11.75 -57.17 -16.71
CA GLU A 330 12.80 -57.93 -17.36
C GLU A 330 12.22 -58.69 -18.57
N ALA A 331 12.66 -58.32 -19.77
CA ALA A 331 12.14 -58.89 -21.00
C ALA A 331 12.67 -60.33 -21.18
N ALA A 332 11.82 -61.31 -20.88
CA ALA A 332 12.11 -62.71 -21.17
C ALA A 332 12.36 -62.91 -22.68
N ALA A 333 13.52 -63.47 -23.02
CA ALA A 333 13.91 -63.70 -24.40
C ALA A 333 13.02 -64.75 -25.06
N ALA A 334 12.45 -64.42 -26.22
CA ALA A 334 11.83 -65.37 -27.15
C ALA A 334 12.55 -65.30 -28.49
N SER A 335 12.97 -66.47 -29.00
CA SER A 335 13.82 -66.62 -30.18
C SER A 335 13.11 -66.34 -31.51
N ALA A 336 13.89 -65.91 -32.51
CA ALA A 336 13.42 -65.65 -33.86
C ALA A 336 12.93 -66.90 -34.61
N ALA A 337 12.02 -66.68 -35.56
CA ALA A 337 11.81 -67.53 -36.73
C ALA A 337 11.40 -66.65 -37.92
N ASP A 338 11.98 -66.91 -39.09
CA ASP A 338 11.80 -66.11 -40.31
C ASP A 338 10.37 -66.19 -40.89
N ASN A 339 9.97 -65.14 -41.62
CA ASN A 339 9.84 -65.26 -43.08
C ASN A 339 9.66 -63.88 -43.76
N ALA A 340 10.27 -63.74 -44.94
CA ALA A 340 10.26 -62.51 -45.72
C ALA A 340 9.20 -62.55 -46.83
N ALA A 341 8.50 -61.43 -47.06
CA ALA A 341 7.98 -61.04 -48.38
C ALA A 341 7.60 -59.54 -48.39
N ALA A 342 8.18 -58.78 -49.31
CA ALA A 342 7.64 -57.51 -49.80
C ALA A 342 6.91 -57.79 -51.14
N PRO A 343 5.98 -56.94 -51.63
CA PRO A 343 6.38 -55.63 -52.15
C PRO A 343 5.43 -54.46 -51.80
N ALA A 344 5.87 -53.25 -52.13
CA ALA A 344 5.10 -52.00 -52.06
C ALA A 344 4.47 -51.65 -53.44
N PRO A 345 4.01 -50.41 -53.70
CA PRO A 345 2.71 -49.89 -53.28
C PRO A 345 1.82 -49.51 -54.48
N ALA A 346 0.52 -49.26 -54.25
CA ALA A 346 -0.37 -48.69 -55.26
C ALA A 346 -1.11 -47.45 -54.75
N THR A 347 -0.89 -46.33 -55.43
CA THR A 347 -1.66 -45.09 -55.32
C THR A 347 -3.05 -45.25 -55.93
N ASN A 348 -4.05 -44.50 -55.44
CA ASN A 348 -4.75 -43.52 -56.27
C ASN A 348 -5.63 -42.56 -55.46
N GLN A 349 -5.80 -41.35 -56.00
CA GLN A 349 -6.61 -40.26 -55.45
C GLN A 349 -8.07 -40.31 -55.92
N ALA A 350 -8.88 -39.47 -55.24
CA ALA A 350 -9.87 -38.54 -55.78
C ALA A 350 -11.37 -38.90 -55.82
N ALA A 351 -12.17 -37.93 -55.33
CA ALA A 351 -13.55 -37.57 -55.70
C ALA A 351 -14.68 -38.57 -55.36
N THR A 352 -15.97 -38.24 -55.14
CA THR A 352 -16.78 -37.03 -54.84
C THR A 352 -18.22 -37.51 -54.56
N ALA A 353 -19.16 -36.86 -53.85
CA ALA A 353 -19.21 -35.69 -52.95
C ALA A 353 -20.61 -35.75 -52.24
N GLN A 354 -21.31 -34.62 -52.04
CA GLN A 354 -22.69 -34.46 -51.51
C GLN A 354 -22.83 -34.67 -49.99
N ASN A 355 -23.39 -33.75 -49.19
CA ASN A 355 -23.96 -32.41 -49.46
C ASN A 355 -23.43 -31.37 -48.46
#